data_AF-M0ARD6-F1
#
_entry.id   AF-M0ARD6-F1
#
_cell.length_a   1.000
_cell.length_b   1.000
_cell.length_c   1.000
_cell.angle_alpha   90.00
_cell.angle_beta   90.00
_cell.angle_gamma   90.00
#
_symmetry.space_group_name_H-M   'P 1'
#
loop_
_entity.id
_entity.type
_entity.pdbx_description
1 polymer ?
#
loop_
_entity_poly.entity_id
_entity_poly.type
_entity_poly.pdbx_seq_one_letter_code
_entity_poly.pdbx_strand_id
1 'polypeptide(L)'
;MGDTTTYEDEMSREAAADRLRAIAAELEDDGAADIQVGNKRLALSPGDPIEYAIEVEERSPMLGGEREEITVTLGWKEATPQEEQNSDRSRDQDPDTGQERAQNDRSGESETQSEQDDSLL
;
A
#
# COMPACT_ATOMS: atom_id res chain seq x y z
N MET A 1 -14.57 -13.73 -8.12
CA MET A 1 -15.36 -13.42 -9.33
C MET A 1 -15.25 -11.92 -9.50
N GLY A 2 -14.75 -11.45 -10.64
CA GLY A 2 -14.73 -10.02 -10.95
C GLY A 2 -15.90 -9.70 -11.85
N ASP A 3 -16.66 -8.65 -11.51
CA ASP A 3 -17.75 -8.14 -12.34
C ASP A 3 -17.18 -7.17 -13.38
N THR A 4 -17.48 -7.38 -14.66
CA THR A 4 -17.11 -6.46 -15.75
C THR A 4 -18.32 -5.66 -16.18
N THR A 5 -18.18 -4.32 -16.23
CA THR A 5 -19.21 -3.42 -16.77
C THR A 5 -18.76 -2.92 -18.15
N THR A 6 -19.54 -3.26 -19.19
CA THR A 6 -19.30 -2.82 -20.57
C THR A 6 -20.38 -1.85 -21.02
N TYR A 7 -20.00 -0.83 -21.78
CA TYR A 7 -20.90 0.12 -22.42
C TYR A 7 -20.33 0.53 -23.79
N GLU A 8 -21.19 0.56 -24.80
CA GLU A 8 -20.87 0.91 -26.18
C GLU A 8 -21.91 1.92 -26.68
N ASP A 9 -21.46 2.94 -27.42
CA ASP A 9 -22.33 3.99 -27.97
C ASP A 9 -21.71 4.62 -29.22
N GLU A 10 -22.54 5.12 -30.13
CA GLU A 10 -22.12 5.89 -31.30
C GLU A 10 -22.31 7.39 -31.04
N MET A 11 -21.22 8.13 -30.88
CA MET A 11 -21.25 9.55 -30.53
C MET A 11 -20.35 10.41 -31.41
N SER A 12 -20.49 11.74 -31.30
CA SER A 12 -19.62 12.67 -32.01
C SER A 12 -18.18 12.59 -31.49
N ARG A 13 -17.22 12.97 -32.35
CA ARG A 13 -15.80 13.06 -31.98
C ARG A 13 -15.57 13.92 -30.74
N GLU A 14 -16.28 15.04 -30.65
CA GLU A 14 -16.20 15.97 -29.52
C GLU A 14 -16.68 15.31 -28.23
N ALA A 15 -17.85 14.65 -28.27
CA ALA A 15 -18.39 13.93 -27.11
C ALA A 15 -17.45 12.82 -26.63
N ALA A 16 -16.85 12.05 -27.54
CA ALA A 16 -15.87 11.02 -27.18
C ALA A 16 -14.63 11.62 -26.49
N ALA A 17 -14.11 12.74 -27.01
CA ALA A 17 -12.98 13.44 -26.39
C ALA A 17 -13.33 13.98 -25.00
N ASP A 18 -14.53 14.53 -24.81
CA ASP A 18 -15.00 15.01 -23.51
C ASP A 18 -15.12 13.88 -22.49
N ARG A 19 -15.53 12.68 -22.91
CA ARG A 19 -15.56 11.49 -22.04
C ARG A 19 -14.16 11.07 -21.59
N LEU A 20 -13.19 11.05 -22.51
CA LEU A 20 -11.81 10.73 -22.17
C LEU A 20 -11.20 11.77 -21.21
N ARG A 21 -11.50 13.05 -21.41
CA ARG A 21 -11.07 14.12 -20.48
C ARG A 21 -11.70 14.00 -19.11
N ALA A 22 -12.99 13.64 -19.03
CA ALA A 22 -13.64 13.41 -17.75
C ALA A 22 -12.99 12.27 -16.97
N ILE A 23 -12.64 11.16 -17.66
CA ILE A 23 -11.87 10.06 -17.04
C ILE A 23 -10.50 10.56 -16.56
N ALA A 24 -9.78 11.33 -17.38
CA ALA A 24 -8.49 11.87 -17.00
C ALA A 24 -8.57 12.75 -15.75
N ALA A 25 -9.57 13.63 -15.68
CA ALA A 25 -9.78 14.50 -14.51
C ALA A 25 -10.01 13.70 -13.22
N GLU A 26 -10.80 12.63 -13.27
CA GLU A 26 -11.03 11.76 -12.09
C GLU A 26 -9.79 10.97 -11.66
N LEU A 27 -8.83 10.76 -12.57
CA LEU A 27 -7.57 10.06 -12.27
C LEU A 27 -6.46 10.99 -11.77
N GLU A 28 -6.59 12.32 -11.95
CA GLU A 28 -5.62 13.30 -11.46
C GLU A 28 -5.74 13.55 -9.95
N ASP A 29 -6.90 13.28 -9.37
CA ASP A 29 -7.15 13.46 -7.93
C ASP A 29 -6.63 12.26 -7.11
N ASP A 30 -5.99 12.54 -5.97
CA ASP A 30 -5.56 11.52 -5.00
C ASP A 30 -6.78 10.97 -4.24
N GLY A 31 -7.40 9.91 -4.76
CA GLY A 31 -8.50 9.25 -4.05
C GLY A 31 -9.42 8.37 -4.88
N ALA A 32 -10.71 8.44 -4.55
CA ALA A 32 -11.73 7.69 -5.28
C ALA A 32 -12.10 8.42 -6.58
N ALA A 33 -12.13 7.68 -7.68
CA ALA A 33 -12.50 8.16 -9.01
C ALA A 33 -13.94 7.73 -9.33
N ASP A 34 -14.81 8.68 -9.67
CA ASP A 34 -16.21 8.43 -10.01
C ASP A 34 -16.39 8.33 -11.53
N ILE A 35 -16.20 7.12 -12.08
CA ILE A 35 -16.25 6.88 -13.52
C ILE A 35 -17.68 6.64 -14.01
N GLN A 36 -18.12 7.40 -15.01
CA GLN A 36 -19.42 7.21 -15.66
C GLN A 36 -19.31 6.21 -16.82
N VAL A 37 -20.02 5.08 -16.72
CA VAL A 37 -20.12 4.03 -17.75
C VAL A 37 -21.58 3.92 -18.18
N GLY A 38 -21.92 4.51 -19.34
CA GLY A 38 -23.30 4.63 -19.81
C GLY A 38 -24.18 5.40 -18.83
N ASN A 39 -25.22 4.75 -18.31
CA ASN A 39 -26.11 5.31 -17.28
C ASN A 39 -25.67 5.00 -15.84
N LYS A 40 -24.54 4.31 -15.64
CA LYS A 40 -24.03 3.91 -14.32
C LYS A 40 -22.84 4.77 -13.91
N ARG A 41 -22.73 5.06 -12.62
CA ARG A 41 -21.55 5.65 -11.99
C ARG A 41 -20.86 4.59 -11.11
N LEU A 42 -19.56 4.44 -11.26
CA LEU A 42 -18.74 3.48 -10.53
C LEU A 42 -17.67 4.24 -9.75
N ALA A 43 -17.66 4.07 -8.43
CA ALA A 43 -16.58 4.57 -7.58
C ALA A 43 -15.43 3.55 -7.60
N LEU A 44 -14.27 3.97 -8.11
CA LEU A 44 -13.05 3.18 -8.18
C LEU A 44 -11.99 3.79 -7.27
N SER A 45 -10.96 3.03 -6.92
CA SER A 45 -9.82 3.52 -6.13
C SER A 45 -8.53 3.27 -6.92
N PRO A 46 -8.20 4.16 -7.88
CA PRO A 46 -6.93 4.08 -8.60
C PRO A 46 -5.75 4.11 -7.62
N GLY A 47 -4.86 3.13 -7.74
CA GLY A 47 -3.59 3.12 -6.99
C GLY A 47 -2.50 3.87 -7.74
N ASP A 48 -1.43 4.22 -7.03
CA ASP A 48 -0.19 4.74 -7.62
C ASP A 48 0.93 3.69 -7.41
N PRO A 49 1.54 3.13 -8.48
CA PRO A 49 1.42 3.52 -9.90
C PRO A 49 0.27 2.87 -10.68
N ILE A 50 -0.15 3.53 -11.77
CA ILE A 50 -1.08 3.02 -12.79
C ILE A 50 -0.30 2.38 -13.94
N GLU A 51 -0.66 1.15 -14.30
CA GLU A 51 -0.25 0.48 -15.54
C GLU A 51 -1.02 1.08 -16.73
N TYR A 52 -0.30 1.59 -17.73
CA TYR A 52 -0.86 2.21 -18.92
C TYR A 52 -0.40 1.49 -20.20
N ALA A 53 -1.34 1.14 -21.07
CA ALA A 53 -1.08 0.64 -22.41
C ALA A 53 -1.98 1.32 -23.44
N ILE A 54 -1.44 1.59 -24.63
CA ILE A 54 -2.16 2.11 -25.78
C ILE A 54 -1.85 1.29 -27.01
N GLU A 55 -2.90 0.85 -27.71
CA GLU A 55 -2.82 0.09 -28.95
C GLU A 55 -3.57 0.86 -30.05
N VAL A 56 -3.01 0.86 -31.26
CA VAL A 56 -3.60 1.53 -32.42
C VAL A 56 -3.67 0.53 -33.57
N GLU A 57 -4.87 0.33 -34.09
CA GLU A 57 -5.12 -0.52 -35.26
C GLU A 57 -5.44 0.34 -36.46
N GLU A 58 -4.47 0.45 -37.37
CA GLU A 58 -4.60 1.15 -38.65
C GLU A 58 -4.88 0.10 -39.75
N ARG A 59 -6.16 -0.04 -40.16
CA ARG A 59 -6.63 -0.82 -41.33
C ARG A 59 -6.55 -2.36 -41.22
N SER A 60 -7.69 -3.01 -41.50
CA SER A 60 -7.76 -4.43 -41.87
C SER A 60 -7.94 -4.59 -43.40
N PRO A 61 -6.91 -5.03 -44.17
CA PRO A 61 -6.94 -4.96 -45.63
C PRO A 61 -7.76 -6.06 -46.34
N MET A 62 -8.42 -6.98 -45.64
CA MET A 62 -9.02 -8.14 -46.33
C MET A 62 -10.52 -8.05 -46.65
N LEU A 63 -11.40 -7.49 -45.79
CA LEU A 63 -12.87 -7.58 -46.02
C LEU A 63 -13.71 -6.53 -45.25
N GLY A 64 -13.62 -5.22 -45.53
CA GLY A 64 -14.67 -4.32 -44.98
C GLY A 64 -14.41 -2.83 -44.77
N GLY A 65 -13.48 -2.20 -45.48
CA GLY A 65 -13.30 -0.74 -45.43
C GLY A 65 -12.25 -0.25 -44.44
N GLU A 66 -11.90 1.03 -44.53
CA GLU A 66 -10.90 1.68 -43.69
C GLU A 66 -11.50 1.94 -42.30
N ARG A 67 -11.05 1.18 -41.28
CA ARG A 67 -11.32 1.45 -39.86
C ARG A 67 -10.00 1.75 -39.15
N GLU A 68 -10.04 2.78 -38.32
CA GLU A 68 -9.00 3.16 -37.37
C GLU A 68 -9.58 2.96 -35.97
N GLU A 69 -8.82 2.31 -35.10
CA GLU A 69 -9.22 2.04 -33.71
C GLU A 69 -8.06 2.33 -32.76
N ILE A 70 -8.40 2.89 -31.60
CA ILE A 70 -7.46 3.11 -30.50
C ILE A 70 -8.05 2.46 -29.26
N THR A 71 -7.27 1.58 -28.64
CA THR A 71 -7.60 0.95 -27.36
C THR A 71 -6.67 1.48 -26.28
N VAL A 72 -7.24 2.05 -25.22
CA VAL A 72 -6.50 2.51 -24.04
C VAL A 72 -6.85 1.59 -22.87
N THR A 73 -5.82 0.98 -22.29
CA THR A 73 -5.96 0.10 -21.12
C THR A 73 -5.25 0.73 -19.93
N LEU A 74 -5.99 0.83 -18.82
CA LEU A 74 -5.52 1.33 -17.54
C LEU A 74 -5.74 0.23 -16.49
N GLY A 75 -4.70 -0.09 -15.73
CA GLY A 75 -4.74 -1.08 -14.65
C GLY A 75 -4.03 -0.58 -13.41
N TRP A 76 -4.50 -0.97 -12.23
CA TRP A 76 -3.86 -0.63 -10.97
C TRP A 76 -4.13 -1.71 -9.93
N LYS A 77 -3.32 -1.72 -8.88
CA LYS A 77 -3.58 -2.51 -7.67
C LYS A 77 -4.42 -1.70 -6.72
N GLU A 78 -5.48 -2.29 -6.19
CA GLU A 78 -6.22 -1.69 -5.08
C GLU A 78 -5.30 -1.58 -3.86
N ALA A 79 -5.27 -0.42 -3.22
CA ALA A 79 -4.56 -0.25 -1.95
C ALA A 79 -5.28 -1.07 -0.86
N THR A 80 -4.84 -2.31 -0.66
CA THR A 80 -5.31 -3.10 0.50
C THR A 80 -4.78 -2.47 1.79
N PRO A 81 -5.62 -2.14 2.79
CA PRO A 81 -5.22 -1.41 4.01
C PRO A 81 -4.20 -2.10 4.96
N GLN A 82 -3.52 -3.17 4.56
CA GLN A 82 -2.75 -4.03 5.49
C GLN A 82 -1.22 -3.89 5.46
N GLU A 83 -0.62 -3.10 4.56
CA GLU A 83 0.85 -3.02 4.47
C GLU A 83 1.52 -1.90 5.30
N GLU A 84 0.76 -0.93 5.81
CA GLU A 84 1.34 0.20 6.56
C GLU A 84 1.65 -0.11 8.04
N GLN A 85 1.14 -1.21 8.61
CA GLN A 85 1.26 -1.48 10.05
C GLN A 85 2.46 -2.34 10.47
N ASN A 86 3.23 -2.89 9.53
CA ASN A 86 4.36 -3.79 9.84
C ASN A 86 5.74 -3.12 9.82
N SER A 87 5.84 -1.86 9.38
CA SER A 87 7.11 -1.16 9.24
C SER A 87 7.66 -0.57 10.55
N ASP A 88 6.81 -0.43 11.58
CA ASP A 88 7.12 0.36 12.78
C ASP A 88 7.49 -0.48 14.03
N ARG A 89 7.65 -1.81 13.91
CA ARG A 89 7.93 -2.69 15.08
C ARG A 89 9.35 -3.24 15.16
N SER A 90 10.25 -2.85 14.26
CA SER A 90 11.60 -3.46 14.16
C SER A 90 12.73 -2.62 14.77
N ARG A 91 12.46 -1.56 15.55
CA ARG A 91 13.53 -0.65 16.02
C ARG A 91 13.93 -0.68 17.50
N ASP A 92 13.25 -1.45 18.35
CA ASP A 92 13.58 -1.48 19.79
C ASP A 92 13.63 -2.91 20.35
N GLN A 93 14.65 -3.69 19.97
CA GLN A 93 15.16 -4.79 20.81
C GLN A 93 16.68 -4.89 20.64
N ASP A 94 17.41 -4.02 21.34
CA ASP A 94 18.79 -4.28 21.73
C ASP A 94 18.74 -4.90 23.15
N PRO A 95 18.88 -6.22 23.33
CA PRO A 95 19.16 -6.77 24.65
C PRO A 95 20.65 -6.59 24.91
N ASP A 96 20.99 -5.47 25.53
CA ASP A 96 22.29 -5.23 26.17
C ASP A 96 22.54 -6.33 27.21
N THR A 97 23.16 -7.43 26.78
CA THR A 97 23.60 -8.50 27.66
C THR A 97 25.04 -8.20 28.05
N GLY A 98 25.18 -7.27 28.99
CA GLY A 98 26.44 -6.96 29.66
C GLY A 98 27.02 -8.22 30.31
N GLN A 99 28.15 -8.67 29.77
CA GLN A 99 29.01 -9.67 30.38
C GLN A 99 29.64 -9.09 31.66
N GLU A 100 29.10 -9.41 32.83
CA GLU A 100 29.83 -9.17 34.07
C GLU A 100 30.66 -10.40 34.44
N ARG A 101 31.97 -10.24 34.26
CA ARG A 101 33.02 -11.19 34.55
C ARG A 101 33.29 -11.25 36.06
N ALA A 102 33.64 -12.46 36.49
CA ALA A 102 34.17 -12.88 37.78
C ALA A 102 34.99 -11.84 38.56
N GLN A 103 34.84 -11.87 39.89
CA GLN A 103 35.93 -12.06 40.87
C GLN A 103 35.36 -11.97 42.29
N ASN A 104 35.42 -13.06 43.07
CA ASN A 104 35.56 -12.94 44.51
C ASN A 104 36.28 -14.18 45.05
N ASP A 105 37.60 -14.07 45.13
CA ASP A 105 38.52 -15.00 45.80
C ASP A 105 39.26 -14.21 46.89
N ARG A 106 39.45 -14.87 48.04
CA ARG A 106 40.16 -14.48 49.28
C ARG A 106 39.39 -13.68 50.31
N SER A 107 39.56 -13.86 51.63
CA SER A 107 40.03 -14.93 52.55
C SER A 107 40.34 -14.19 53.86
N GLY A 108 39.83 -14.68 55.00
CA GLY A 108 40.18 -14.21 56.35
C GLY A 108 39.58 -12.84 56.71
N GLU A 109 39.17 -12.53 57.93
CA GLU A 109 39.68 -12.99 59.23
C GLU A 109 38.54 -13.11 60.25
N SER A 110 38.74 -14.05 61.17
CA SER A 110 37.90 -14.35 62.32
C SER A 110 38.11 -13.33 63.44
N GLU A 111 37.04 -12.83 64.07
CA GLU A 111 37.07 -12.47 65.49
C GLU A 111 35.76 -12.89 66.18
N THR A 112 35.91 -13.86 67.08
CA THR A 112 35.05 -14.17 68.23
C THR A 112 35.06 -12.96 69.19
N GLN A 113 34.04 -12.62 69.98
CA GLN A 113 33.53 -13.35 71.15
C GLN A 113 32.60 -12.41 71.98
N SER A 114 31.73 -13.00 72.81
CA SER A 114 31.20 -12.52 74.11
C SER A 114 30.13 -11.40 74.11
N GLU A 115 28.89 -11.72 74.48
CA GLU A 115 28.28 -11.67 75.84
C GLU A 115 27.75 -10.26 76.17
N GLN A 116 26.43 -10.10 76.24
CA GLN A 116 25.60 -10.02 77.46
C GLN A 116 25.61 -8.63 78.12
N ASP A 117 24.52 -8.34 78.86
CA ASP A 117 24.13 -7.09 79.53
C ASP A 117 23.55 -5.97 78.62
N ASP A 118 22.45 -5.31 78.94
CA ASP A 118 21.48 -5.43 80.04
C ASP A 118 20.24 -4.63 79.62
N SER A 119 19.06 -5.21 79.77
CA SER A 119 17.80 -4.46 79.77
C SER A 119 17.56 -3.97 81.19
N LEU A 120 17.69 -2.67 81.43
CA LEU A 120 17.07 -2.06 82.61
C LEU A 120 16.43 -0.71 82.28
N LEU A 121 15.22 -0.59 82.85
CA LEU A 121 14.28 0.52 82.98
C LEU A 121 14.86 1.95 82.89
#